data_AF-A0A658NM38-F1
#
_entry.id   AF-A0A658NM38-F1
#
_cell.length_a   1.000
_cell.length_b   1.000
_cell.length_c   1.000
_cell.angle_alpha   90.00
_cell.angle_beta   90.00
_cell.angle_gamma   90.00
#
_symmetry.space_group_name_H-M   'P 1'
#
loop_
_entity.id
_entity.type
_entity.pdbx_description
1 polymer ?
#
loop_
_entity_poly.entity_id
_entity_poly.type
_entity_poly.pdbx_seq_one_letter_code
_entity_poly.pdbx_strand_id
1 'polypeptide(L)'
;EMGIKVELAPFDDEASPDKGVANAKTLVADPAVLAVVGHYDSGGQIPSSEVYHEANLCNISPANTNPKVTDRGYAEINRICGRDDVQ
;
A
#
# COMPACT_ATOMS: atom_id res chain seq x y z
N GLU A 1 -15.21 -27.20 -6.98
CA GLU A 1 -15.29 -26.03 -6.07
C GLU A 1 -14.42 -24.93 -6.66
N MET A 2 -14.95 -23.72 -6.85
CA MET A 2 -14.24 -22.62 -7.57
C MET A 2 -14.11 -21.37 -6.71
N GLY A 3 -13.61 -21.52 -5.48
CA GLY A 3 -13.39 -20.39 -4.57
C GLY A 3 -11.98 -20.38 -4.03
N ILE A 4 -11.40 -19.19 -3.89
CA ILE A 4 -10.21 -18.94 -3.09
C ILE A 4 -10.69 -18.30 -1.79
N LYS A 5 -10.27 -18.84 -0.64
CA LYS A 5 -10.50 -18.18 0.65
C LYS A 5 -9.50 -17.05 0.80
N VAL A 6 -9.99 -15.82 0.95
CA VAL A 6 -9.16 -14.65 1.21
C VAL A 6 -9.19 -14.37 2.71
N GLU A 7 -8.03 -14.09 3.29
CA GLU A 7 -7.87 -13.73 4.69
C GLU A 7 -7.12 -12.40 4.78
N LEU A 8 -7.43 -11.60 5.80
CA LEU A 8 -6.73 -10.34 6.08
C LEU A 8 -5.63 -10.58 7.11
N ALA A 9 -4.44 -10.07 6.83
CA ALA A 9 -3.33 -9.98 7.77
C ALA A 9 -3.13 -8.51 8.18
N PRO A 10 -3.67 -8.05 9.31
CA PRO A 10 -3.58 -6.65 9.72
C PRO A 10 -2.20 -6.31 10.31
N PHE A 11 -1.70 -5.13 9.97
CA PHE A 11 -0.48 -4.54 10.53
C PHE A 11 -0.77 -3.11 10.94
N ASP A 12 -0.32 -2.72 12.14
CA ASP A 12 -0.42 -1.35 12.64
C ASP A 12 0.90 -0.61 12.35
N ASP A 13 0.83 0.50 11.63
CA ASP A 13 1.98 1.37 11.37
C ASP A 13 2.04 2.56 12.34
N GLU A 14 1.05 2.71 13.22
CA GLU A 14 0.95 3.78 14.22
C GLU A 14 1.09 5.19 13.61
N ALA A 15 0.69 5.38 12.35
CA ALA A 15 0.91 6.61 11.59
C ALA A 15 2.39 7.06 11.54
N SER A 16 3.31 6.11 11.72
CA SER A 16 4.75 6.32 11.67
C SER A 16 5.30 5.84 10.32
N PRO A 17 5.94 6.71 9.53
CA PRO A 17 6.55 6.30 8.26
C PRO A 17 7.53 5.14 8.41
N ASP A 18 8.34 5.14 9.48
CA ASP A 18 9.34 4.10 9.73
C ASP A 18 8.68 2.74 10.01
N LYS A 19 7.59 2.72 10.78
CA LYS A 19 6.81 1.49 11.04
C LYS A 19 6.07 1.03 9.79
N GLY A 20 5.53 1.96 8.99
CA GLY A 20 4.92 1.65 7.70
C GLY A 20 5.90 0.92 6.77
N VAL A 21 7.12 1.45 6.64
CA VAL A 21 8.20 0.83 5.83
C VAL A 21 8.62 -0.53 6.42
N ALA A 22 8.69 -0.66 7.74
CA ALA A 22 8.98 -1.95 8.38
C ALA A 22 7.91 -2.99 8.09
N ASN A 23 6.63 -2.63 8.22
CA ASN A 23 5.50 -3.49 7.87
C ASN A 23 5.54 -3.89 6.39
N ALA A 24 5.84 -2.94 5.50
CA ALA A 24 5.97 -3.22 4.07
C ALA A 24 7.05 -4.27 3.78
N LYS A 25 8.22 -4.18 4.43
CA LYS A 25 9.30 -5.17 4.33
C LYS A 25 8.87 -6.56 4.82
N THR A 26 8.08 -6.62 5.91
CA THR A 26 7.52 -7.88 6.39
C THR A 26 6.53 -8.47 5.39
N LEU A 27 5.64 -7.64 4.83
CA LEU A 27 4.62 -8.07 3.87
C LEU A 27 5.23 -8.61 2.57
N VAL A 28 6.21 -7.93 1.98
CA VAL A 28 6.86 -8.40 0.72
C VAL A 28 7.71 -9.66 0.92
N ALA A 29 8.11 -9.97 2.16
CA ALA A 29 8.86 -11.17 2.49
C ALA A 29 7.96 -12.40 2.68
N ASP A 30 6.65 -12.22 2.83
CA ASP A 30 5.70 -13.32 3.01
C ASP A 30 5.08 -13.74 1.66
N PRO A 31 5.41 -14.93 1.13
CA PRO A 31 4.87 -15.41 -0.14
C PRO A 31 3.36 -15.70 -0.11
N ALA A 32 2.72 -15.71 1.07
CA ALA A 32 1.26 -15.84 1.19
C ALA A 32 0.54 -14.50 0.92
N VAL A 33 1.24 -13.37 0.94
CA VAL A 33 0.66 -12.04 0.67
C VAL A 33 0.53 -11.85 -0.84
N LEU A 34 -0.72 -11.81 -1.32
CA LEU A 34 -1.02 -11.67 -2.76
C LEU A 34 -1.12 -10.20 -3.21
N ALA A 35 -1.54 -9.30 -2.32
CA ALA A 35 -1.69 -7.88 -2.55
C ALA A 35 -1.83 -7.14 -1.21
N VAL A 36 -1.64 -5.81 -1.24
CA VAL A 36 -1.70 -4.95 -0.07
C VAL A 36 -2.84 -3.94 -0.20
N VAL A 37 -3.72 -3.91 0.81
CA VAL A 37 -4.52 -2.72 1.09
C VAL A 37 -3.61 -1.75 1.84
N GLY A 38 -3.36 -0.59 1.24
CA GLY A 38 -2.30 0.33 1.65
C GLY A 38 -2.53 1.03 2.99
N HIS A 39 -1.58 1.88 3.33
CA HIS A 39 -1.52 2.63 4.59
C HIS A 39 -2.60 3.71 4.61
N TYR A 40 -3.10 4.02 5.81
CA TYR A 40 -4.23 4.94 5.97
C TYR A 40 -3.87 6.39 5.64
N ASP A 41 -2.67 6.84 5.98
CA ASP A 41 -2.19 8.20 5.74
C ASP A 41 -1.15 8.27 4.60
N SER A 42 -1.14 9.40 3.89
CA SER A 42 -0.24 9.61 2.76
C SER A 42 1.24 9.60 3.19
N GLY A 43 1.53 9.98 4.43
CA GLY A 43 2.87 10.04 5.00
C GLY A 43 3.51 8.66 5.17
N GLY A 44 2.74 7.67 5.61
CA GLY A 44 3.13 6.27 5.63
C GLY A 44 3.07 5.59 4.26
N GLN A 45 2.03 5.87 3.47
CA GLN A 45 1.84 5.20 2.17
C GLN A 45 2.97 5.46 1.18
N ILE A 46 3.40 6.72 1.00
CA ILE A 46 4.37 7.09 -0.03
C ILE A 46 5.71 6.35 0.15
N PRO A 47 6.38 6.38 1.32
CA PRO A 47 7.63 5.64 1.51
C PRO A 47 7.43 4.12 1.52
N SER A 48 6.32 3.62 2.10
CA SER A 48 6.07 2.18 2.15
C SER A 48 5.81 1.58 0.77
N SER A 49 5.18 2.33 -0.14
CA SER A 49 4.93 1.88 -1.51
C SER A 49 6.16 1.82 -2.40
N GLU A 50 7.28 2.44 -2.03
CA GLU A 50 8.56 2.18 -2.70
C GLU A 50 8.99 0.71 -2.47
N VAL A 51 8.76 0.17 -1.26
CA VAL A 51 9.06 -1.25 -0.96
C VAL A 51 8.18 -2.19 -1.77
N TYR A 52 6.88 -1.87 -1.91
CA TYR A 52 5.97 -2.65 -2.75
C TYR A 52 6.35 -2.58 -4.24
N HIS A 53 6.77 -1.41 -4.72
CA HIS A 53 7.26 -1.21 -6.09
C HIS A 53 8.50 -2.07 -6.37
N GLU A 54 9.51 -2.02 -5.50
CA GLU A 54 10.73 -2.82 -5.61
C GLU A 54 10.45 -4.33 -5.65
N ALA A 55 9.41 -4.78 -4.93
CA ALA A 55 8.98 -6.17 -4.88
C ALA A 55 7.98 -6.57 -5.99
N ASN A 56 7.54 -5.63 -6.84
CA ASN A 56 6.42 -5.81 -7.76
C ASN A 56 5.13 -6.33 -7.09
N LEU A 57 4.85 -5.90 -5.85
CA LEU A 57 3.66 -6.29 -5.09
C LEU A 57 2.54 -5.26 -5.30
N CYS A 58 1.36 -5.71 -5.72
CA CYS A 58 0.21 -4.83 -5.91
C CYS A 58 -0.19 -4.16 -4.59
N ASN A 59 -0.33 -2.83 -4.63
CA ASN A 59 -0.77 -2.03 -3.51
C ASN A 59 -1.89 -1.08 -3.94
N ILE A 60 -2.98 -1.06 -3.16
CA ILE A 60 -4.11 -0.16 -3.37
C ILE A 60 -4.35 0.65 -2.10
N SER A 61 -4.07 1.95 -2.18
CA SER A 61 -4.34 2.88 -1.09
C SER A 61 -5.86 3.05 -0.86
N PRO A 62 -6.34 2.91 0.39
CA PRO A 62 -7.75 3.03 0.73
C PRO A 62 -8.21 4.48 1.01
N ALA A 63 -7.30 5.41 1.33
CA ALA A 63 -7.66 6.70 1.92
C ALA A 63 -6.80 7.90 1.47
N ASN A 64 -5.71 7.67 0.72
CA ASN A 64 -4.72 8.74 0.51
C ASN A 64 -5.11 9.65 -0.66
N THR A 65 -5.20 10.94 -0.38
CA THR A 65 -5.55 11.99 -1.34
C THR A 65 -4.35 12.62 -2.02
N ASN A 66 -3.14 12.45 -1.47
CA ASN A 66 -1.94 13.10 -1.99
C ASN A 66 -1.60 12.58 -3.41
N PRO A 67 -1.53 13.47 -4.41
CA PRO A 67 -1.11 13.18 -5.79
C PRO A 67 0.08 12.25 -5.95
N LYS A 68 1.09 12.42 -5.11
CA LYS A 68 2.37 11.71 -5.18
C LYS A 68 2.23 10.20 -5.05
N VAL A 69 1.15 9.71 -4.43
CA VAL A 69 0.87 8.27 -4.34
C VAL A 69 0.87 7.63 -5.73
N THR A 70 0.24 8.29 -6.72
CA THR A 70 0.10 7.79 -8.11
C THR A 70 0.94 8.53 -9.16
N ASP A 71 1.39 9.77 -8.90
CA ASP A 71 2.18 10.55 -9.88
C ASP A 71 3.55 9.95 -10.22
N ARG A 72 4.03 9.00 -9.40
CA ARG A 72 5.26 8.25 -9.66
C ARG A 72 5.14 7.30 -10.86
N GLY A 73 3.91 7.01 -11.34
CA GLY A 73 3.70 6.22 -12.55
C GLY A 73 3.91 4.72 -12.39
N TYR A 74 3.96 4.21 -11.15
CA TYR A 74 4.07 2.79 -10.85
C TYR A 74 2.75 2.08 -11.17
N ALA A 75 2.81 1.01 -11.97
CA ALA A 75 1.61 0.34 -12.48
C ALA A 75 0.83 -0.40 -11.37
N GLU A 76 1.56 -0.91 -10.39
CA GLU A 76 1.09 -1.72 -9.28
C GLU A 76 0.67 -0.90 -8.05
N ILE A 77 0.95 0.42 -8.03
CA ILE A 77 0.60 1.32 -6.93
C ILE A 77 -0.57 2.23 -7.35
N ASN A 78 -1.76 1.92 -6.83
CA ASN A 78 -3.00 2.61 -7.16
C ASN A 78 -3.70 3.13 -5.90
N ARG A 79 -4.73 3.96 -6.07
CA ARG A 79 -5.54 4.51 -4.96
C ARG A 79 -7.01 4.62 -5.36
N ILE A 80 -7.91 4.46 -4.38
CA ILE A 80 -9.36 4.58 -4.61
C ILE A 80 -9.88 6.01 -4.47
N CYS A 81 -9.22 6.85 -3.67
CA CYS A 81 -9.70 8.19 -3.34
C CYS A 81 -9.45 9.21 -4.47
N GLY A 82 -10.20 10.30 -4.46
CA GLY A 82 -9.91 11.50 -5.27
C GLY A 82 -8.61 12.18 -4.84
N ARG A 83 -8.01 13.00 -5.72
CA ARG A 83 -6.86 13.83 -5.35
C ARG A 83 -7.29 15.05 -4.56
N ASP A 84 -6.40 15.56 -3.72
CA ASP A 84 -6.59 16.87 -3.07
C ASP A 84 -6.17 18.06 -3.96
N ASP A 85 -5.49 17.85 -5.09
CA ASP A 85 -5.11 18.89 -6.06
C ASP A 85 -6.21 19.23 -7.09
N VAL A 86 -7.40 18.64 -6.95
CA VAL A 86 -8.57 18.85 -7.84
C VAL A 86 -9.84 19.28 -7.08
N GLN A 87 -9.69 19.81 -5.85
CA GLN A 87 -10.80 20.21 -4.98
C GLN A 87 -11.21 21.68 -5.14
#